data_AF-A0A538C969-F1
#
_entry.id   AF-A0A538C969-F1
#
_cell.length_a   1.000
_cell.length_b   1.000
_cell.length_c   1.000
_cell.angle_alpha   90.00
_cell.angle_beta   90.00
_cell.angle_gamma   90.00
#
_symmetry.space_group_name_H-M   'P 1'
#
loop_
_entity.id
_entity.type
_entity.pdbx_description
1 polymer ?
#
loop_
_entity_poly.entity_id
_entity_poly.type
_entity_poly.pdbx_seq_one_letter_code
_entity_poly.pdbx_strand_id
1 'polypeptide(L)'
;MHGFAWVAWTLGRGQEVLDLAKGEPSDTPWLRAARAVAVGDFGAAADIFAGIKTPAFEAFYRLQSGNEPDVRAALEFYRRVGATRYLRQGEAMLAASA
;
A
#
# COMPACT_ATOMS: atom_id res chain seq x y z
N MET A 1 3.31 6.85 9.88
CA MET A 1 2.91 5.56 10.47
C MET A 1 2.88 4.42 9.45
N HIS A 2 2.25 4.55 8.29
CA HIS A 2 2.17 3.45 7.29
C HIS A 2 3.53 2.90 6.82
N GLY A 3 4.58 3.73 6.71
CA GLY A 3 5.93 3.26 6.35
C GLY A 3 6.54 2.32 7.40
N PHE A 4 6.30 2.58 8.69
CA PHE A 4 6.68 1.66 9.77
C PHE A 4 5.83 0.38 9.72
N ALA A 5 4.52 0.50 9.48
CA ALA A 5 3.64 -0.65 9.33
C ALA A 5 4.05 -1.54 8.15
N TRP A 6 4.49 -0.94 7.05
CA TRP A 6 5.03 -1.65 5.89
C TRP A 6 6.26 -2.47 6.27
N VAL A 7 7.25 -1.84 6.92
CA VAL A 7 8.46 -2.56 7.38
C VAL A 7 8.11 -3.67 8.35
N ALA A 8 7.21 -3.42 9.30
CA ALA A 8 6.77 -4.44 10.24
C ALA A 8 6.08 -5.61 9.53
N TRP A 9 5.19 -5.34 8.57
CA TRP A 9 4.56 -6.39 7.77
C TRP A 9 5.59 -7.19 6.96
N THR A 10 6.53 -6.53 6.28
CA THR A 10 7.61 -7.19 5.52
C THR A 10 8.47 -8.10 6.40
N LEU A 11 8.62 -7.76 7.69
CA LEU A 11 9.36 -8.55 8.68
C LEU A 11 8.50 -9.58 9.43
N GLY A 12 7.22 -9.76 9.08
CA GLY A 12 6.30 -10.67 9.77
C GLY A 12 5.88 -10.19 11.17
N ARG A 13 6.06 -8.91 11.49
CA ARG A 13 5.80 -8.26 12.79
C ARG A 13 4.58 -7.34 12.77
N GLY A 14 3.67 -7.53 11.82
CA GLY A 14 2.46 -6.72 11.69
C GLY A 14 1.60 -6.65 12.96
N GLN A 15 1.54 -7.75 13.72
CA GLN A 15 0.77 -7.81 14.97
C GLN A 15 1.21 -6.77 16.01
N GLU A 16 2.51 -6.47 16.09
CA GLU A 16 3.02 -5.46 17.03
C GLU A 16 2.52 -4.06 16.69
N VAL A 17 2.33 -3.76 15.40
CA VAL A 17 1.71 -2.50 14.95
C VAL A 17 0.27 -2.41 15.42
N LEU A 18 -0.48 -3.52 15.32
CA LEU A 18 -1.87 -3.58 15.78
C LEU A 18 -1.96 -3.40 17.29
N ASP A 19 -1.06 -4.01 18.05
CA ASP A 19 -1.03 -3.89 19.51
C ASP A 19 -0.72 -2.46 19.96
N LEU A 20 0.25 -1.80 19.33
CA LEU A 20 0.52 -0.38 19.56
C LEU A 20 -0.67 0.49 19.17
N ALA A 21 -1.35 0.17 18.06
CA ALA A 21 -2.50 0.93 17.58
C ALA A 21 -3.72 0.84 18.50
N LYS A 22 -3.84 -0.20 19.36
CA LYS A 22 -4.93 -0.32 20.35
C LYS A 22 -4.88 0.79 21.42
N GLY A 23 -3.68 1.27 21.74
CA GLY A 23 -3.48 2.33 22.73
C GLY A 23 -3.71 3.75 22.18
N GLU A 24 -3.91 3.89 20.86
CA GLU A 24 -4.09 5.18 20.21
C GLU A 24 -5.58 5.55 20.14
N PRO A 25 -6.03 6.59 20.87
CA PRO A 25 -7.44 6.97 20.92
C PRO A 25 -7.94 7.63 19.62
N SER A 26 -7.04 8.11 18.77
CA SER A 26 -7.41 8.83 17.54
C SER A 26 -7.55 7.90 16.33
N ASP A 27 -8.76 7.75 15.77
CA ASP A 27 -8.99 6.98 14.54
C ASP A 27 -8.78 7.83 13.27
N THR A 28 -7.52 8.22 13.04
CA THR A 28 -7.16 8.98 11.84
C THR A 28 -7.08 8.08 10.60
N PRO A 29 -7.31 8.61 9.39
CA PRO A 29 -7.10 7.85 8.14
C PRO A 29 -5.70 7.22 8.06
N TRP A 30 -4.68 7.90 8.58
CA TRP A 30 -3.31 7.39 8.63
C TRP A 30 -3.15 6.17 9.54
N LEU A 31 -3.86 6.15 10.67
CA LEU A 31 -3.86 5.00 11.57
C LEU A 31 -4.63 3.83 10.96
N ARG A 32 -5.78 4.08 10.32
CA ARG A 32 -6.52 3.05 9.58
C ARG A 32 -5.68 2.44 8.46
N ALA A 33 -4.99 3.26 7.67
CA ALA A 33 -4.08 2.77 6.64
C ALA A 33 -2.94 1.94 7.24
N ALA A 34 -2.34 2.39 8.34
CA ALA A 34 -1.29 1.62 9.02
C ALA A 34 -1.80 0.24 9.52
N ARG A 35 -3.04 0.15 10.03
CA ARG A 35 -3.67 -1.11 10.43
C ARG A 35 -3.89 -2.04 9.23
N ALA A 36 -4.40 -1.50 8.11
CA ALA A 36 -4.59 -2.26 6.87
C ALA A 36 -3.25 -2.84 6.35
N VAL A 37 -2.20 -2.00 6.32
CA VAL A 37 -0.85 -2.43 5.93
C VAL A 37 -0.29 -3.51 6.86
N ALA A 38 -0.51 -3.39 8.18
CA ALA A 38 -0.01 -4.33 9.17
C ALA A 38 -0.56 -5.76 8.99
N VAL A 39 -1.74 -5.91 8.38
CA VAL A 39 -2.34 -7.21 8.07
C VAL A 39 -2.17 -7.65 6.61
N GLY A 40 -1.49 -6.84 5.79
CA GLY A 40 -1.31 -7.13 4.36
C GLY A 40 -2.52 -6.80 3.49
N ASP A 41 -3.50 -6.06 4.00
CA ASP A 41 -4.64 -5.59 3.21
C ASP A 41 -4.27 -4.32 2.44
N PHE A 42 -3.51 -4.51 1.36
CA PHE A 42 -2.99 -3.41 0.55
C PHE A 42 -4.06 -2.73 -0.30
N GLY A 43 -5.14 -3.44 -0.65
CA GLY A 43 -6.30 -2.85 -1.31
C GLY A 43 -6.98 -1.82 -0.41
N ALA A 44 -7.31 -2.20 0.83
CA ALA A 44 -7.90 -1.26 1.78
C ALA A 44 -6.95 -0.10 2.12
N ALA A 45 -5.65 -0.36 2.24
CA ALA A 45 -4.66 0.71 2.42
C ALA A 45 -4.69 1.71 1.25
N ALA A 46 -4.72 1.22 0.02
CA ALA A 46 -4.79 2.06 -1.18
C ALA A 46 -6.08 2.90 -1.22
N ASP A 47 -7.24 2.31 -0.92
CA ASP A 47 -8.52 3.04 -0.88
C ASP A 47 -8.51 4.18 0.14
N ILE A 48 -7.92 3.95 1.31
CA ILE A 48 -7.77 4.99 2.34
C ILE A 48 -6.87 6.14 1.84
N PHE A 49 -5.75 5.82 1.19
CA PHE A 49 -4.85 6.83 0.63
C PHE A 49 -5.46 7.62 -0.54
N ALA A 50 -6.29 6.98 -1.35
CA ALA A 50 -7.09 7.65 -2.37
C ALA A 50 -8.03 8.67 -1.72
N GLY A 51 -8.74 8.27 -0.66
CA GLY A 51 -9.68 9.12 0.07
C GLY A 51 -9.05 10.38 0.69
N ILE A 52 -7.78 10.31 1.09
CA ILE A 52 -7.03 11.47 1.63
C ILE A 52 -6.13 12.16 0.60
N LYS A 53 -6.28 11.82 -0.69
CA LYS A 53 -5.59 12.46 -1.82
C LYS A 53 -4.06 12.38 -1.74
N THR A 54 -3.53 11.21 -1.39
CA THR A 54 -2.08 10.93 -1.38
C THR A 54 -1.72 9.93 -2.47
N PRO A 55 -1.64 10.38 -3.75
CA PRO A 55 -1.61 9.48 -4.90
C PRO A 55 -0.33 8.62 -4.98
N ALA A 56 0.77 9.08 -4.40
CA ALA A 56 2.00 8.28 -4.33
C ALA A 56 1.83 7.04 -3.44
N PHE A 57 1.15 7.17 -2.30
CA PHE A 57 0.90 6.04 -1.40
C PHE A 57 -0.20 5.13 -1.92
N GLU A 58 -1.24 5.71 -2.52
CA GLU A 58 -2.25 4.93 -3.26
C GLU A 58 -1.58 4.03 -4.30
N ALA A 59 -0.81 4.61 -5.24
CA ALA A 59 -0.14 3.83 -6.27
C ALA A 59 0.86 2.80 -5.71
N PHE A 60 1.49 3.08 -4.57
CA PHE A 60 2.37 2.12 -3.90
C PHE A 60 1.61 0.89 -3.44
N TYR A 61 0.51 1.07 -2.69
CA TYR A 61 -0.23 -0.08 -2.15
C TYR A 61 -1.10 -0.77 -3.21
N ARG A 62 -1.56 -0.06 -4.25
CA ARG A 62 -2.13 -0.68 -5.46
C ARG A 62 -1.13 -1.63 -6.14
N LEU A 63 0.13 -1.23 -6.24
CA LEU A 63 1.16 -2.13 -6.77
C LEU A 63 1.41 -3.34 -5.85
N GLN A 64 1.40 -3.13 -4.53
CA GLN A 64 1.63 -4.24 -3.58
C GLN A 64 0.47 -5.21 -3.45
N SER A 65 -0.77 -4.80 -3.77
CA SER A 65 -1.92 -5.72 -3.74
C SER A 65 -1.79 -6.87 -4.74
N GLY A 66 -1.01 -6.66 -5.82
CA GLY A 66 -0.67 -7.68 -6.80
C GLY A 66 -1.84 -8.12 -7.68
N ASN A 67 -3.06 -7.63 -7.44
CA ASN A 67 -4.18 -7.89 -8.32
C ASN A 67 -4.05 -7.06 -9.60
N GLU A 68 -4.42 -7.64 -10.74
CA GLU A 68 -4.20 -7.02 -12.04
C GLU A 68 -4.85 -5.63 -12.19
N PRO A 69 -6.10 -5.38 -11.76
CA PRO A 69 -6.71 -4.05 -11.85
C PRO A 69 -5.93 -2.97 -11.10
N ASP A 70 -5.50 -3.26 -9.86
CA ASP A 70 -4.74 -2.31 -9.04
C ASP A 70 -3.34 -2.09 -9.62
N VAL A 71 -2.66 -3.15 -10.06
CA VAL A 71 -1.34 -3.03 -10.68
C VAL A 71 -1.42 -2.14 -11.93
N ARG A 72 -2.43 -2.32 -12.78
CA ARG A 72 -2.66 -1.44 -13.95
C ARG A 72 -2.87 0.01 -13.53
N ALA A 73 -3.69 0.29 -12.52
CA ALA A 73 -3.92 1.65 -12.01
C ALA A 73 -2.62 2.28 -11.46
N ALA A 74 -1.81 1.51 -10.71
CA ALA A 74 -0.52 1.97 -10.22
C ALA A 74 0.44 2.35 -11.37
N LEU A 75 0.48 1.54 -12.43
CA LEU A 75 1.33 1.79 -13.61
C LEU A 75 0.96 3.09 -14.33
N GLU A 76 -0.32 3.46 -14.41
CA GLU A 76 -0.75 4.74 -14.97
C GLU A 76 -0.15 5.92 -14.19
N PHE A 77 -0.21 5.87 -12.86
CA PHE A 77 0.41 6.88 -12.01
C PHE A 77 1.92 6.94 -12.20
N TYR A 78 2.61 5.79 -12.12
CA TYR A 78 4.06 5.74 -12.22
C TYR A 78 4.61 6.16 -13.58
N ARG A 79 3.84 5.94 -14.65
CA ARG A 79 4.17 6.45 -15.99
C ARG A 79 4.17 7.97 -16.01
N ARG A 80 3.14 8.58 -15.42
CA ARG A 80 3.00 10.05 -15.35
C ARG A 80 4.13 10.71 -14.56
N VAL A 81 4.59 10.09 -13.46
CA VAL A 81 5.64 10.67 -12.59
C VAL A 81 7.05 10.16 -12.90
N GLY A 82 7.23 9.33 -13.94
CA GLY A 82 8.55 8.84 -14.36
C GLY A 82 9.21 7.85 -13.40
N ALA A 83 8.43 7.11 -12.60
CA ALA A 83 8.97 6.18 -11.60
C ALA A 83 9.35 4.81 -12.21
N THR A 84 10.46 4.79 -12.96
CA THR A 84 10.91 3.65 -13.79
C THR A 84 11.13 2.34 -13.02
N ARG A 85 11.49 2.39 -11.74
CA ARG A 85 11.59 1.20 -10.89
C ARG A 85 10.24 0.50 -10.75
N TYR A 86 9.20 1.24 -10.40
CA TYR A 86 7.87 0.68 -10.14
C TYR A 86 7.14 0.28 -11.43
N LEU A 87 7.42 0.96 -12.54
CA LEU A 87 6.96 0.54 -13.86
C LEU A 87 7.43 -0.88 -14.20
N ARG A 88 8.75 -1.10 -14.13
CA ARG A 88 9.33 -2.44 -14.40
C ARG A 88 8.78 -3.51 -13.48
N GLN A 89 8.57 -3.18 -12.20
CA GLN A 89 8.01 -4.11 -11.23
C GLN A 89 6.56 -4.51 -11.61
N GLY A 90 5.69 -3.55 -11.90
CA GLY A 90 4.30 -3.84 -12.25
C GLY A 90 4.15 -4.54 -13.60
N GLU A 91 4.97 -4.18 -14.60
CA GLU A 91 5.00 -4.87 -15.90
C GLU A 91 5.40 -6.35 -15.74
N ALA A 92 6.40 -6.64 -14.90
CA ALA A 92 6.79 -8.02 -14.60
C ALA A 92 5.69 -8.81 -13.88
N MET A 93 4.94 -8.17 -12.97
CA MET A 93 3.79 -8.79 -12.29
C MET A 93 2.69 -9.17 -13.28
N LEU A 94 2.30 -8.25 -14.17
CA LEU A 94 1.28 -8.50 -15.18
C LEU A 94 1.68 -9.58 -16.20
N ALA A 95 2.97 -9.62 -16.57
CA ALA A 95 3.49 -10.65 -17.46
C ALA A 95 3.49 -12.05 -16.82
N ALA A 96 3.67 -12.13 -15.50
CA ALA A 96 3.67 -13.41 -14.77
C ALA A 96 2.26 -13.95 -14.48
N SER A 97 1.22 -13.11 -14.57
CA SER A 97 -0.18 -13.48 -14.33
C SER A 97 -1.00 -13.75 -15.58
N ALA A 98 -0.41 -13.54 -16.77
CA ALA A 98 -1.02 -13.80 -18.08
C ALA A 98 -0.80 -15.24 -18.54
#